data_AF-T1AVU0-F1
#
_entry.id   AF-T1AVU0-F1
#
_cell.length_a   1.000
_cell.length_b   1.000
_cell.length_c   1.000
_cell.angle_alpha   90.00
_cell.angle_beta   90.00
_cell.angle_gamma   90.00
#
_symmetry.space_group_name_H-M   'P 1'
#
loop_
_entity.id
_entity.type
_entity.pdbx_description
1 polymer ?
#
loop_
_entity_poly.entity_id
_entity_poly.type
_entity_poly.pdbx_seq_one_letter_code
_entity_poly.pdbx_strand_id
1 'polypeptide(L)'
;PKCGGSTKPLIRVSLLDAPGHETLMATAIAGASVIDAVLFVIAANEQCPMPQTKEHLMIINLLGLKNVIIAQTKIDIVGREKALESYKQIKKFIEGTIIEDAPIVPVMTNRNVNIDVLLQKILELPRPKRDLDADPLMYVVRSFDVNRPGTNVSKLVGGVIGGTIVKGRFKKGDEIEIRPGINMSRETKKEDYKAAVTTIRAL
;
A
#
# COMPACT_ATOMS: atom_id res chain seq x y z
N PRO A 1 14.21 18.02 7.99
CA PRO A 1 15.42 18.84 8.21
C PRO A 1 15.23 20.28 7.70
N LYS A 2 15.19 21.27 8.61
CA LYS A 2 15.13 22.71 8.27
C LYS A 2 16.54 23.33 8.16
N CYS A 3 17.47 22.66 7.50
CA CYS A 3 18.88 23.12 7.41
C CYS A 3 19.23 23.84 6.11
N GLY A 4 18.27 24.07 5.20
CA GLY A 4 18.50 24.81 3.94
C GLY A 4 19.47 24.15 2.94
N GLY A 5 20.03 22.98 3.27
CA GLY A 5 20.93 22.24 2.39
C GLY A 5 20.21 21.61 1.21
N SER A 6 20.91 21.53 0.07
CA SER A 6 20.41 20.83 -1.12
C SER A 6 20.19 19.35 -0.81
N THR A 7 18.97 18.85 -0.99
CA THR A 7 18.65 17.43 -0.82
C THR A 7 18.75 16.70 -2.14
N LYS A 8 19.36 15.51 -2.14
CA LYS A 8 19.38 14.61 -3.30
C LYS A 8 18.30 13.54 -3.12
N PRO A 9 17.33 13.41 -4.04
CA PRO A 9 16.33 12.35 -3.95
C PRO A 9 17.00 10.98 -4.13
N LEU A 10 16.80 10.07 -3.17
CA LEU A 10 17.37 8.72 -3.21
C LEU A 10 16.39 7.71 -3.83
N ILE A 11 15.16 7.69 -3.32
CA ILE A 11 14.08 6.83 -3.79
C ILE A 11 12.76 7.60 -3.74
N ARG A 12 11.81 7.20 -4.58
CA ARG A 12 10.40 7.61 -4.49
C ARG A 12 9.61 6.42 -3.94
N VAL A 13 8.87 6.65 -2.87
CA VAL A 13 7.99 5.66 -2.25
C VAL A 13 6.55 6.12 -2.44
N SER A 14 5.69 5.19 -2.83
CA SER A 14 4.23 5.38 -2.82
C SER A 14 3.68 4.67 -1.60
N LEU A 15 2.95 5.41 -0.77
CA LEU A 15 2.30 4.84 0.41
C LEU A 15 0.85 4.51 0.07
N LEU A 16 0.44 3.29 0.40
CA LEU A 16 -0.93 2.83 0.34
C LEU A 16 -1.37 2.57 1.78
N ASP A 17 -2.40 3.28 2.22
CA ASP A 17 -3.00 3.08 3.53
C ASP A 17 -4.15 2.08 3.41
N ALA A 18 -4.07 1.00 4.20
CA ALA A 18 -5.06 -0.06 4.19
C ALA A 18 -5.99 0.11 5.41
N PRO A 19 -7.31 0.14 5.21
CA PRO A 19 -8.24 0.27 6.32
C PRO A 19 -8.18 -0.96 7.23
N GLY A 20 -8.09 -0.74 8.55
CA GLY A 20 -8.04 -1.82 9.54
C GLY A 20 -9.40 -2.32 10.04
N HIS A 21 -10.51 -1.80 9.51
CA HIS A 21 -11.85 -2.21 9.93
C HIS A 21 -12.33 -3.42 9.11
N GLU A 22 -12.94 -4.40 9.76
CA GLU A 22 -13.39 -5.67 9.17
C GLU A 22 -14.25 -5.48 7.90
N THR A 23 -15.10 -4.45 7.88
CA THR A 23 -15.96 -4.11 6.73
C THR A 23 -15.20 -3.72 5.47
N LEU A 24 -13.90 -3.40 5.57
CA LEU A 24 -13.07 -2.95 4.45
C LEU A 24 -11.95 -3.94 4.11
N MET A 25 -12.01 -5.17 4.63
CA MET A 25 -11.02 -6.23 4.39
C MET A 25 -10.81 -6.53 2.91
N ALA A 26 -11.87 -6.54 2.09
CA ALA A 26 -11.76 -6.72 0.65
C ALA A 26 -10.90 -5.61 -0.01
N THR A 27 -11.01 -4.37 0.49
CA THR A 27 -10.21 -3.24 0.01
C THR A 27 -8.75 -3.37 0.47
N ALA A 28 -8.53 -3.82 1.71
CA ALA A 28 -7.19 -4.08 2.23
C ALA A 28 -6.47 -5.18 1.42
N ILE A 29 -7.16 -6.27 1.07
CA ILE A 29 -6.61 -7.34 0.23
C ILE A 29 -6.29 -6.84 -1.18
N ALA A 30 -7.23 -6.11 -1.81
CA ALA A 30 -7.00 -5.54 -3.14
C ALA A 30 -5.78 -4.59 -3.14
N GLY A 31 -5.65 -3.74 -2.12
CA GLY A 31 -4.47 -2.89 -1.93
C GLY A 31 -3.19 -3.70 -1.71
N ALA A 32 -3.23 -4.73 -0.86
CA ALA A 32 -2.06 -5.55 -0.53
C ALA A 32 -1.59 -6.44 -1.69
N SER A 33 -2.44 -6.72 -2.68
CA SER A 33 -2.03 -7.46 -3.89
C SER A 33 -1.03 -6.70 -4.77
N VAL A 34 -0.91 -5.38 -4.59
CA VAL A 34 -0.10 -4.50 -5.45
C VAL A 34 1.06 -3.82 -4.71
N ILE A 35 1.36 -4.23 -3.48
CA ILE A 35 2.45 -3.65 -2.67
C ILE A 35 3.71 -4.51 -2.72
N ASP A 36 4.87 -3.85 -2.73
CA ASP A 36 6.18 -4.50 -2.74
C ASP A 36 6.74 -4.76 -1.33
N ALA A 37 6.26 -4.00 -0.34
CA ALA A 37 6.67 -4.08 1.06
C ALA A 37 5.57 -3.58 2.00
N VAL A 38 5.62 -4.00 3.27
CA VAL A 38 4.64 -3.66 4.30
C VAL A 38 5.32 -2.92 5.45
N LEU A 39 4.77 -1.77 5.84
CA LEU A 39 5.06 -1.14 7.12
C LEU A 39 3.97 -1.58 8.11
N PHE A 40 4.30 -2.53 8.98
CA PHE A 40 3.35 -3.10 9.92
C PHE A 40 3.37 -2.33 11.23
N VAL A 41 2.35 -1.50 11.44
CA VAL A 41 2.28 -0.59 12.59
C VAL A 41 1.58 -1.27 13.76
N ILE A 42 2.26 -1.38 14.90
CA ILE A 42 1.73 -1.97 16.13
C ILE A 42 1.90 -0.97 17.27
N ALA A 43 0.85 -0.71 18.04
CA ALA A 43 0.89 0.25 19.13
C ALA A 43 1.34 -0.41 20.44
N ALA A 44 2.26 0.22 21.18
CA ALA A 44 2.82 -0.34 22.41
C ALA A 44 1.91 -0.20 23.65
N ASN A 45 0.89 0.67 23.57
CA ASN A 45 -0.10 0.87 24.64
C ASN A 45 -1.11 -0.28 24.76
N GLU A 46 -1.25 -1.06 23.69
CA GLU A 46 -2.23 -2.12 23.54
C GLU A 46 -1.57 -3.50 23.61
N GLN A 47 -2.37 -4.52 23.95
CA GLN A 47 -1.89 -5.89 24.02
C GLN A 47 -1.74 -6.46 22.60
N CYS A 48 -0.57 -7.02 22.31
CA CYS A 48 -0.31 -7.68 21.03
C CYS A 48 -0.51 -9.20 21.18
N PRO A 49 -1.23 -9.86 20.25
CA PRO A 49 -1.88 -9.32 19.06
C PRO A 49 -3.37 -8.92 19.26
N MET A 50 -3.79 -7.83 18.62
CA MET A 50 -5.22 -7.52 18.44
C MET A 50 -5.85 -8.37 17.33
N PRO A 51 -7.20 -8.52 17.29
CA PRO A 51 -7.90 -9.17 16.17
C PRO A 51 -7.47 -8.64 14.80
N GLN A 52 -7.48 -7.32 14.60
CA GLN A 52 -7.03 -6.68 13.36
C GLN A 52 -5.56 -6.98 13.03
N THR A 53 -4.68 -7.01 14.04
CA THR A 53 -3.26 -7.36 13.86
C THR A 53 -3.10 -8.82 13.40
N LYS A 54 -3.92 -9.75 13.92
CA LYS A 54 -3.95 -11.15 13.48
C LYS A 54 -4.40 -11.27 12.03
N GLU A 55 -5.47 -10.57 11.68
CA GLU A 55 -6.03 -10.59 10.32
C GLU A 55 -5.05 -10.02 9.29
N HIS A 56 -4.42 -8.88 9.59
CA HIS A 56 -3.41 -8.31 8.70
C HIS A 56 -2.19 -9.22 8.56
N LEU A 57 -1.74 -9.89 9.63
CA LEU A 57 -0.67 -10.88 9.53
C LEU A 57 -1.08 -12.07 8.65
N MET A 58 -2.33 -12.51 8.73
CA MET A 58 -2.86 -13.55 7.85
C MET A 58 -2.83 -13.11 6.39
N ILE A 59 -3.23 -11.88 6.07
CA ILE A 59 -3.15 -11.32 4.71
C ILE A 59 -1.70 -11.31 4.21
N ILE A 60 -0.77 -10.83 5.04
CA ILE A 60 0.68 -10.79 4.72
C ILE A 60 1.20 -12.19 4.40
N ASN A 61 0.84 -13.19 5.21
CA ASN A 61 1.22 -14.59 4.99
C ASN A 61 0.60 -15.16 3.72
N LEU A 62 -0.70 -14.93 3.47
CA LEU A 62 -1.42 -15.43 2.30
C LEU A 62 -0.87 -14.85 0.99
N LEU A 63 -0.51 -13.56 0.99
CA LEU A 63 0.07 -12.90 -0.18
C LEU A 63 1.59 -13.13 -0.31
N GLY A 64 2.22 -13.78 0.66
CA GLY A 64 3.65 -14.09 0.63
C GLY A 64 4.55 -12.85 0.70
N LEU A 65 4.10 -11.78 1.37
CA LEU A 65 4.84 -10.54 1.48
C LEU A 65 5.97 -10.67 2.51
N LYS A 66 7.21 -10.83 2.02
CA LYS A 66 8.40 -11.03 2.87
C LYS A 66 9.05 -9.74 3.35
N ASN A 67 8.90 -8.67 2.56
CA ASN A 67 9.52 -7.38 2.85
C ASN A 67 8.67 -6.61 3.86
N VAL A 68 8.84 -6.90 5.15
CA VAL A 68 8.05 -6.28 6.21
C VAL A 68 8.95 -5.60 7.23
N ILE A 69 8.57 -4.38 7.61
CA ILE A 69 9.18 -3.64 8.72
C ILE A 69 8.09 -3.39 9.75
N ILE A 70 8.35 -3.70 11.01
CA ILE A 70 7.40 -3.50 12.09
C ILE A 70 7.73 -2.17 12.78
N ALA A 71 6.77 -1.24 12.82
CA ALA A 71 6.89 0.01 13.56
C ALA A 71 6.14 -0.10 14.89
N GLN A 72 6.87 -0.14 16.00
CA GLN A 72 6.29 -0.12 17.33
C GLN A 72 6.04 1.33 17.76
N THR A 73 4.78 1.77 17.72
CA THR A 73 4.36 3.17 17.95
C THR A 73 3.85 3.40 19.38
N LYS A 74 3.59 4.67 19.72
CA LYS A 74 3.05 5.10 21.03
C LYS A 74 3.92 4.71 22.24
N ILE A 75 5.23 4.54 22.03
CA ILE A 75 6.19 4.25 23.11
C ILE A 75 6.36 5.41 24.09
N ASP A 76 5.88 6.60 23.74
CA ASP A 76 5.84 7.79 24.59
C ASP A 76 4.76 7.73 25.68
N ILE A 77 3.70 6.95 25.45
CA ILE A 77 2.56 6.82 26.38
C ILE A 77 2.80 5.69 27.39
N VAL A 78 3.73 4.77 27.09
CA VAL A 78 4.05 3.64 27.96
C VAL A 78 5.43 3.76 28.58
N GLY A 79 5.59 3.23 29.80
CA GLY A 79 6.91 3.10 30.42
C GLY A 79 7.81 2.11 29.67
N ARG A 80 9.12 2.21 29.90
CA ARG A 80 10.14 1.36 29.26
C ARG A 80 9.85 -0.14 29.42
N GLU A 81 9.43 -0.57 30.60
CA GLU A 81 9.13 -1.98 30.86
C GLU A 81 7.98 -2.50 30.00
N LYS A 82 6.89 -1.74 29.91
CA LYS A 82 5.74 -2.10 29.08
C LYS A 82 6.07 -2.07 27.58
N ALA A 83 6.93 -1.14 27.14
CA ALA A 83 7.42 -1.13 25.76
C ALA A 83 8.24 -2.40 25.43
N LEU A 84 9.09 -2.84 26.36
CA LEU A 84 9.86 -4.10 26.22
C LEU A 84 8.96 -5.33 26.26
N GLU A 85 7.92 -5.32 27.10
CA GLU A 85 6.91 -6.38 27.11
C GLU A 85 6.17 -6.47 25.78
N SER A 86 5.69 -5.34 25.27
CA SER A 86 5.06 -5.24 23.94
C SER A 86 6.00 -5.75 22.84
N TYR A 87 7.28 -5.41 22.89
CA TYR A 87 8.28 -5.94 21.95
C TYR A 87 8.37 -7.47 21.99
N LYS A 88 8.41 -8.06 23.19
CA LYS A 88 8.42 -9.53 23.37
C LYS A 88 7.13 -10.17 22.85
N GLN A 89 5.97 -9.55 23.10
CA GLN A 89 4.69 -10.02 22.58
C GLN A 89 4.67 -10.01 21.05
N ILE A 90 5.16 -8.94 20.42
CA ILE A 90 5.30 -8.84 18.96
C ILE A 90 6.22 -9.94 18.43
N LYS A 91 7.40 -10.15 19.06
CA LYS A 91 8.34 -11.19 18.64
C LYS A 91 7.74 -12.59 18.71
N LYS A 92 7.03 -12.91 19.79
CA LYS A 92 6.31 -14.18 19.94
C LYS A 92 5.16 -14.33 18.93
N PHE A 93 4.51 -13.23 18.59
CA PHE A 93 3.38 -13.24 17.66
C PHE A 93 3.80 -13.51 16.21
N ILE A 94 4.97 -13.01 15.79
CA ILE A 94 5.51 -13.24 14.44
C ILE A 94 6.36 -14.52 14.34
N GLU A 95 6.65 -15.18 15.45
CA GLU A 95 7.44 -16.41 15.49
C GLU A 95 6.78 -17.52 14.64
N GLY A 96 7.56 -18.15 13.75
CA GLY A 96 7.06 -19.20 12.85
C GLY A 96 6.20 -18.68 11.68
N THR A 97 6.18 -17.37 11.44
CA THR A 97 5.51 -16.77 10.28
C THR A 97 6.50 -16.30 9.22
N ILE A 98 6.03 -15.90 8.04
CA ILE A 98 6.90 -15.45 6.93
C ILE A 98 7.71 -14.18 7.28
N ILE A 99 7.34 -13.49 8.36
CA ILE A 99 7.94 -12.22 8.80
C ILE A 99 8.66 -12.35 10.15
N GLU A 100 9.04 -13.55 10.60
CA GLU A 100 9.70 -13.77 11.89
C GLU A 100 10.97 -12.91 12.11
N ASP A 101 11.71 -12.67 11.03
CA ASP A 101 12.93 -11.88 10.99
C ASP A 101 12.71 -10.39 10.71
N ALA A 102 11.45 -9.94 10.61
CA ALA A 102 11.15 -8.54 10.34
C ALA A 102 11.75 -7.62 11.42
N PRO A 103 12.45 -6.53 11.04
CA PRO A 103 12.99 -5.58 11.99
C PRO A 103 11.85 -4.85 12.71
N ILE A 104 11.94 -4.77 14.04
CA ILE A 104 11.01 -4.01 14.88
C ILE A 104 11.69 -2.71 15.28
N VAL A 105 11.16 -1.58 14.82
CA VAL A 105 11.68 -0.25 15.09
C VAL A 105 10.73 0.47 16.05
N PRO A 106 11.15 0.76 17.30
CA PRO A 106 10.36 1.57 18.23
C PRO A 106 10.42 3.04 17.81
N VAL A 107 9.27 3.68 17.60
CA VAL A 107 9.16 5.05 17.09
C VAL A 107 8.21 5.91 17.93
N MET A 108 8.54 7.20 18.04
CA MET A 108 7.62 8.24 18.54
C MET A 108 7.34 9.24 17.43
N THR A 109 6.16 9.17 16.83
CA THR A 109 5.77 10.02 15.70
C THR A 109 5.61 11.48 16.11
N ASN A 110 5.10 11.77 17.32
CA ASN A 110 4.92 13.13 17.83
C ASN A 110 6.25 13.89 18.08
N ARG A 111 7.32 13.17 18.42
CA ARG A 111 8.65 13.73 18.72
C ARG A 111 9.69 13.40 17.64
N ASN A 112 9.29 12.76 16.55
CA ASN A 112 10.17 12.27 15.48
C ASN A 112 11.35 11.41 15.97
N VAL A 113 11.16 10.62 17.04
CA VAL A 113 12.21 9.75 17.56
C VAL A 113 12.27 8.47 16.73
N ASN A 114 13.47 8.08 16.32
CA ASN A 114 13.80 6.89 15.52
C ASN A 114 13.11 6.83 14.14
N ILE A 115 12.55 7.94 13.66
CA ILE A 115 11.99 8.01 12.30
C ILE A 115 13.10 7.92 11.26
N ASP A 116 14.27 8.47 11.55
CA ASP A 116 15.50 8.31 10.77
C ASP A 116 15.92 6.84 10.65
N VAL A 117 15.89 6.08 11.74
CA VAL A 117 16.18 4.64 11.74
C VAL A 117 15.13 3.88 10.91
N LEU A 118 13.85 4.23 11.05
CA LEU A 118 12.78 3.63 10.25
C LEU A 118 12.98 3.90 8.75
N LEU A 119 13.31 5.14 8.39
CA LEU A 119 13.59 5.52 6.99
C LEU A 119 14.82 4.79 6.45
N GLN A 120 15.87 4.63 7.26
CA GLN A 120 17.03 3.83 6.88
C GLN A 120 16.64 2.38 6.58
N LYS A 121 15.81 1.76 7.43
CA LYS A 121 15.31 0.40 7.19
C LYS A 121 14.48 0.29 5.92
N ILE A 122 13.67 1.30 5.61
CA ILE A 122 12.93 1.37 4.34
C ILE A 122 13.89 1.47 3.14
N LEU A 123 14.98 2.22 3.27
CA LEU A 123 16.00 2.34 2.21
C LEU A 123 16.79 1.03 1.98
N GLU A 124 16.92 0.19 3.01
CA GLU A 124 17.57 -1.11 2.96
C GLU A 124 16.70 -2.21 2.29
N LEU A 125 15.39 -1.96 2.11
CA LEU A 125 14.50 -2.93 1.47
C LEU A 125 14.91 -3.21 0.00
N PRO A 126 14.79 -4.46 -0.46
CA PRO A 126 15.12 -4.80 -1.83
C PRO A 126 14.18 -4.08 -2.79
N ARG A 127 14.74 -3.48 -3.84
CA ARG A 127 13.95 -2.82 -4.87
C ARG A 127 13.31 -3.89 -5.75
N PRO A 128 11.99 -3.82 -6.02
CA PRO A 128 11.35 -4.76 -6.94
C PRO A 128 11.98 -4.60 -8.33
N LYS A 129 12.40 -5.71 -8.92
CA LYS A 129 12.83 -5.74 -10.32
C LYS A 129 11.58 -5.76 -11.19
N ARG A 130 11.33 -4.69 -11.91
CA ARG A 130 10.22 -4.61 -12.88
C ARG A 130 10.81 -4.67 -14.28
N ASP A 131 10.24 -5.52 -15.13
CA ASP A 131 10.56 -5.55 -16.55
C ASP A 131 9.92 -4.31 -17.20
N LEU A 132 10.78 -3.41 -17.65
CA LEU A 132 10.36 -2.14 -18.23
C LEU A 132 10.14 -2.20 -19.74
N ASP A 133 10.62 -3.27 -20.38
CA ASP A 133 10.57 -3.45 -21.83
C ASP A 133 9.43 -4.40 -22.25
N ALA A 134 8.86 -5.14 -21.31
CA ALA A 134 7.64 -5.93 -21.51
C ALA A 134 6.41 -5.07 -21.84
N ASP A 135 5.38 -5.73 -22.39
CA ASP A 135 4.09 -5.10 -22.66
C ASP A 135 3.48 -4.49 -21.39
N PRO A 136 3.06 -3.20 -21.43
CA PRO A 136 2.56 -2.49 -20.27
C PRO A 136 1.35 -3.16 -19.63
N LEU A 137 1.41 -3.37 -18.31
CA LEU A 137 0.29 -3.88 -17.53
C LEU A 137 0.19 -3.11 -16.21
N MET A 138 -1.01 -2.63 -15.92
CA MET A 138 -1.34 -1.91 -14.70
C MET A 138 -2.55 -2.54 -14.03
N TYR A 139 -2.45 -2.79 -12.72
CA TYR A 139 -3.59 -3.14 -11.90
C TYR A 139 -4.23 -1.88 -11.34
N VAL A 140 -5.50 -1.67 -11.67
CA VAL A 140 -6.31 -0.55 -11.17
C VAL A 140 -6.83 -0.91 -9.79
N VAL A 141 -6.51 -0.09 -8.80
CA VAL A 141 -7.01 -0.25 -7.41
C VAL A 141 -7.96 0.85 -7.00
N ARG A 142 -8.00 1.98 -7.72
CA ARG A 142 -8.92 3.08 -7.46
C ARG A 142 -9.21 3.89 -8.71
N SER A 143 -10.36 4.56 -8.73
CA SER A 143 -10.76 5.51 -9.76
C SER A 143 -11.27 6.79 -9.13
N PHE A 144 -11.00 7.92 -9.77
CA PHE A 144 -11.43 9.23 -9.35
C PHE A 144 -12.20 9.90 -10.49
N ASP A 145 -13.34 10.48 -10.14
CA ASP A 145 -13.94 11.49 -11.00
C ASP A 145 -13.33 12.86 -10.65
N VAL A 146 -12.70 13.48 -11.65
CA VAL A 146 -12.11 14.81 -11.53
C VAL A 146 -13.08 15.91 -11.96
N ASN A 147 -14.25 15.54 -12.48
CA ASN A 147 -15.30 16.49 -12.84
C ASN A 147 -16.03 16.94 -11.59
N ARG A 148 -16.00 18.25 -11.34
CA ARG A 148 -16.72 18.82 -10.20
C ARG A 148 -18.22 18.79 -10.46
N PRO A 149 -19.07 18.62 -9.43
CA PRO A 149 -20.51 18.79 -9.56
C PRO A 149 -20.84 20.15 -10.21
N GLY A 150 -21.72 20.16 -11.21
CA GLY A 150 -22.06 21.36 -11.99
C GLY A 150 -21.12 21.67 -13.17
N THR A 151 -20.15 20.80 -13.49
CA THR A 151 -19.33 20.93 -14.70
C THR A 151 -20.22 20.74 -15.94
N ASN A 152 -20.22 21.73 -16.83
CA ASN A 152 -20.94 21.65 -18.11
C ASN A 152 -20.43 20.47 -18.95
N VAL A 153 -21.33 19.85 -19.71
CA VAL A 153 -21.03 18.68 -20.56
C VAL A 153 -19.84 18.92 -21.49
N SER A 154 -19.71 20.14 -22.04
CA SER A 154 -18.60 20.52 -22.92
C SER A 154 -17.22 20.61 -22.24
N LYS A 155 -17.19 20.68 -20.90
CA LYS A 155 -15.97 20.77 -20.09
C LYS A 155 -15.64 19.48 -19.34
N LEU A 156 -16.44 18.42 -19.53
CA LEU A 156 -16.15 17.14 -18.91
C LEU A 156 -14.81 16.59 -19.43
N VAL A 157 -13.97 16.20 -18.48
CA VAL A 157 -12.73 15.49 -18.70
C VAL A 157 -12.91 14.04 -18.27
N GLY A 158 -12.18 13.10 -18.89
CA GLY A 158 -12.29 11.68 -18.54
C GLY A 158 -11.96 11.40 -17.07
N GLY A 159 -12.31 10.20 -16.60
CA GLY A 159 -11.93 9.75 -15.26
C GLY A 159 -10.43 9.51 -15.12
N VAL A 160 -9.93 9.61 -13.88
CA VAL A 160 -8.55 9.28 -13.54
C VAL A 160 -8.53 7.92 -12.87
N ILE A 161 -7.73 7.00 -13.38
CA ILE A 161 -7.49 5.69 -12.77
C ILE A 161 -6.16 5.69 -12.04
N GLY A 162 -6.13 5.07 -10.86
CA GLY A 162 -4.95 4.95 -10.01
C GLY A 162 -4.66 3.50 -9.68
N GLY A 163 -3.38 3.16 -9.69
CA GLY A 163 -2.91 1.86 -9.26
C GLY A 163 -1.45 1.61 -9.55
N THR A 164 -1.09 0.33 -9.70
CA THR A 164 0.31 -0.09 -9.77
C THR A 164 0.64 -0.64 -11.14
N ILE A 165 1.66 -0.07 -11.78
CA ILE A 165 2.24 -0.60 -13.01
C ILE A 165 3.11 -1.80 -12.63
N VAL A 166 2.70 -2.98 -13.06
CA VAL A 166 3.37 -4.25 -12.75
C VAL A 166 4.58 -4.45 -13.66
N LYS A 167 4.41 -4.13 -14.95
CA LYS A 167 5.43 -4.26 -15.99
C LYS A 167 5.21 -3.26 -17.12
N GLY A 168 6.25 -3.07 -17.92
CA GLY A 168 6.30 -2.16 -19.06
C GLY A 168 6.27 -0.69 -18.66
N ARG A 169 6.09 0.17 -19.66
CA ARG A 169 5.97 1.62 -19.49
C ARG A 169 4.81 2.14 -20.31
N PHE A 170 3.98 2.97 -19.69
CA PHE A 170 2.96 3.73 -20.38
C PHE A 170 3.51 5.08 -20.81
N LYS A 171 3.06 5.57 -21.96
CA LYS A 171 3.32 6.91 -22.47
C LYS A 171 1.99 7.61 -22.76
N LYS A 172 2.03 8.93 -22.72
CA LYS A 172 0.89 9.75 -23.15
C LYS A 172 0.62 9.48 -24.63
N GLY A 173 -0.65 9.24 -24.96
CA GLY A 173 -1.07 8.88 -26.32
C GLY A 173 -1.14 7.38 -26.59
N ASP A 174 -0.66 6.52 -25.68
CA ASP A 174 -0.83 5.07 -25.82
C ASP A 174 -2.32 4.70 -25.76
N GLU A 175 -2.71 3.80 -26.66
CA GLU A 175 -4.02 3.13 -26.60
C GLU A 175 -3.93 1.97 -25.60
N ILE A 176 -4.90 1.91 -24.69
CA ILE A 176 -4.98 0.91 -23.64
C ILE A 176 -6.33 0.22 -23.64
N GLU A 177 -6.32 -1.04 -23.25
CA GLU A 177 -7.50 -1.85 -23.02
C GLU A 177 -7.73 -1.98 -21.50
N ILE A 178 -8.93 -1.63 -21.03
CA ILE A 178 -9.35 -1.81 -19.65
C ILE A 178 -10.16 -3.12 -19.56
N ARG A 179 -9.65 -4.05 -18.74
CA ARG A 179 -10.31 -5.32 -18.40
C ARG A 179 -10.74 -5.34 -16.91
N PRO A 180 -11.90 -5.94 -16.57
CA PRO A 180 -12.81 -6.70 -17.44
C PRO A 180 -13.61 -5.82 -18.42
N GLY A 181 -13.66 -4.51 -18.19
CA GLY A 181 -14.31 -3.54 -19.08
C GLY A 181 -15.72 -3.20 -18.64
N ILE A 182 -16.60 -2.91 -19.61
CA ILE A 182 -17.98 -2.49 -19.35
C ILE A 182 -18.86 -3.73 -19.23
N ASN A 183 -19.63 -3.81 -18.14
CA ASN A 183 -20.63 -4.85 -17.96
C ASN A 183 -21.79 -4.60 -18.94
N MET A 184 -21.99 -5.54 -19.86
CA MET A 184 -23.05 -5.52 -20.89
C MET A 184 -24.20 -6.48 -20.57
N SER A 185 -24.19 -7.08 -19.38
CA SER A 185 -25.20 -8.06 -18.96
C SER A 185 -26.58 -7.41 -18.93
N ARG A 186 -27.52 -7.94 -19.71
CA ARG A 186 -28.94 -7.57 -19.68
C ARG A 186 -29.72 -8.63 -18.91
N GLU A 187 -30.30 -8.29 -17.76
CA GLU A 187 -31.29 -9.03 -16.91
C GLU A 187 -31.18 -10.57 -16.76
N THR A 188 -30.21 -11.22 -17.39
CA THR A 188 -29.99 -12.66 -17.44
C THR A 188 -28.76 -12.99 -16.61
N LYS A 189 -28.75 -14.18 -16.00
CA LYS A 189 -27.72 -14.67 -15.06
C LYS A 189 -26.31 -14.84 -15.66
N LYS A 190 -26.06 -14.40 -16.89
CA LYS A 190 -24.76 -14.58 -17.56
C LYS A 190 -24.03 -13.25 -17.58
N GLU A 191 -22.90 -13.20 -16.89
CA GLU A 191 -22.04 -12.02 -16.89
C GLU A 191 -21.35 -11.89 -18.25
N ASP A 192 -21.61 -10.79 -18.95
CA ASP A 192 -20.97 -10.42 -20.21
C ASP A 192 -20.24 -9.09 -20.04
N TYR A 193 -18.93 -9.08 -20.33
CA TYR A 193 -18.09 -7.90 -20.22
C TYR A 193 -17.40 -7.62 -21.55
N LYS A 194 -17.49 -6.36 -21.99
CA LYS A 194 -16.79 -5.88 -23.19
C LYS A 194 -15.63 -5.01 -22.78
N ALA A 195 -14.43 -5.35 -23.25
CA ALA A 195 -13.24 -4.56 -22.98
C ALA A 195 -13.41 -3.11 -23.47
N ALA A 196 -12.99 -2.16 -22.65
CA ALA A 196 -13.05 -0.75 -23.00
C ALA A 196 -11.69 -0.29 -23.52
N VAL A 197 -11.66 0.27 -24.72
CA VAL A 197 -10.43 0.82 -25.31
C VAL A 197 -10.44 2.34 -25.13
N THR A 198 -9.33 2.90 -24.65
CA THR A 198 -9.18 4.34 -24.43
C THR A 198 -7.74 4.77 -24.62
N THR A 199 -7.49 6.07 -24.64
CA THR A 199 -6.16 6.65 -24.83
C THR A 199 -5.70 7.39 -23.58
N ILE A 200 -4.43 7.21 -23.21
CA ILE A 200 -3.83 7.90 -22.06
C ILE A 200 -3.68 9.39 -22.36
N ARG A 201 -4.42 10.23 -21.61
CA ARG A 201 -4.36 11.69 -21.74
C ARG A 201 -3.26 12.33 -20.89
N ALA A 202 -2.91 11.73 -19.75
CA ALA A 202 -1.90 12.22 -18.81
C ALA A 202 -1.37 11.07 -17.93
N LEU A 203 -0.14 11.23 -17.40
CA LEU A 203 0.56 10.31 -16.48
C LEU A 203 1.12 11.08 -15.28
#